data_AF-A0A2C5YTT6-F1
#
_entry.id   AF-A0A2C5YTT6-F1
#
_cell.length_a   1.000
_cell.length_b   1.000
_cell.length_c   1.000
_cell.angle_alpha   90.00
_cell.angle_beta   90.00
_cell.angle_gamma   90.00
#
_symmetry.space_group_name_H-M   'P 1'
#
loop_
_entity.id
_entity.type
_entity.pdbx_description
1 polymer ?
#
loop_
_entity_poly.entity_id
_entity_poly.type
_entity_poly.pdbx_seq_one_letter_code
_entity_poly.pdbx_strand_id
1 'polypeptide(L)'
;MRYGIPVLTIVLNNDGWNAPRKSYMLVHPNGVAAGATNEEMHISFTPTPDYAGIAAAAGAGDIQALRVSEAGKLEAVLRDAVARVQGGKTTVVDCRVVKDC
;
A
#
# COMPACT_ATOMS: atom_id res chain seq x y z
N MET A 1 16.34 12.85 -5.96
CA MET A 1 15.79 11.96 -7.03
C MET A 1 16.76 11.90 -8.20
N ARG A 2 17.25 10.71 -8.60
CA ARG A 2 18.30 10.54 -9.63
C ARG A 2 18.00 11.21 -10.98
N TYR A 3 16.73 11.26 -11.38
CA TYR A 3 16.32 11.75 -12.70
C TYR A 3 15.49 13.04 -12.68
N GLY A 4 15.21 13.60 -11.49
CA GLY A 4 14.40 14.82 -11.38
C GLY A 4 12.96 14.69 -11.89
N ILE A 5 12.43 13.48 -12.06
CA ILE A 5 11.05 13.22 -12.50
C ILE A 5 10.16 13.03 -11.27
N PRO A 6 9.22 13.94 -10.99
CA PRO A 6 8.26 13.77 -9.91
C PRO A 6 7.27 12.64 -10.25
N VAL A 7 7.12 11.69 -9.35
CA VAL A 7 6.16 10.59 -9.50
C VAL A 7 5.18 10.54 -8.32
N LEU A 8 3.94 10.13 -8.60
CA LEU A 8 2.98 9.76 -7.56
C LEU A 8 2.98 8.23 -7.44
N THR A 9 3.34 7.72 -6.27
CA THR A 9 3.23 6.29 -5.97
C THR A 9 2.14 6.06 -4.94
N ILE A 10 1.18 5.20 -5.24
CA ILE A 10 0.10 4.82 -4.32
C ILE A 10 0.32 3.37 -3.90
N VAL A 11 0.51 3.15 -2.61
CA VAL A 11 0.59 1.82 -2.02
C VAL A 11 -0.80 1.44 -1.52
N LEU A 12 -1.41 0.43 -2.13
CA LEU A 12 -2.64 -0.18 -1.64
C LEU A 12 -2.30 -1.22 -0.58
N ASN A 13 -2.20 -0.76 0.67
CA ASN A 13 -1.78 -1.57 1.79
C ASN A 13 -2.96 -2.38 2.35
N ASN A 14 -2.99 -3.67 2.02
CA ASN A 14 -4.02 -4.64 2.41
C ASN A 14 -3.52 -5.67 3.44
N ASP A 15 -2.48 -5.33 4.21
CA ASP A 15 -1.87 -6.14 5.26
C ASP A 15 -1.29 -7.51 4.80
N GLY A 16 -1.02 -7.73 3.51
CA GLY A 16 -0.40 -9.00 3.07
C GLY A 16 -0.40 -9.30 1.57
N TRP A 17 0.25 -10.39 1.19
CA TRP A 17 0.18 -10.93 -0.16
C TRP A 17 -1.10 -11.78 -0.33
N ASN A 18 -2.25 -11.12 -0.50
CA ASN A 18 -3.56 -11.83 -0.50
C ASN A 18 -3.92 -12.53 -1.83
N ALA A 19 -3.18 -12.28 -2.91
CA ALA A 19 -3.46 -12.87 -4.23
C ALA A 19 -3.37 -14.41 -4.25
N PRO A 20 -2.35 -15.06 -3.64
CA PRO A 20 -2.28 -16.52 -3.51
C PRO A 20 -3.47 -17.16 -2.83
N ARG A 21 -4.07 -16.54 -1.80
CA ARG A 21 -5.30 -17.09 -1.20
C ARG A 21 -6.42 -17.08 -2.21
N LYS A 22 -6.65 -15.95 -2.90
CA LYS A 22 -7.72 -15.82 -3.88
C LYS A 22 -7.57 -16.85 -5.02
N SER A 23 -6.35 -17.06 -5.53
CA SER A 23 -6.11 -18.07 -6.56
C SER A 23 -6.21 -19.50 -6.03
N TYR A 24 -5.74 -19.78 -4.81
CA TYR A 24 -5.88 -21.10 -4.18
C TYR A 24 -7.36 -21.49 -4.02
N MET A 25 -8.19 -20.59 -3.48
CA MET A 25 -9.61 -20.85 -3.25
C MET A 25 -10.39 -21.12 -4.54
N LEU A 26 -9.94 -20.55 -5.67
CA LEU A 26 -10.56 -20.78 -6.98
C LEU A 26 -10.35 -22.23 -7.48
N VAL A 27 -9.23 -22.86 -7.12
CA VAL A 27 -8.83 -24.19 -7.63
C VAL A 27 -9.03 -25.29 -6.59
N HIS A 28 -8.78 -24.99 -5.32
CA HIS A 28 -8.83 -25.93 -4.20
C HIS A 28 -9.70 -25.38 -3.05
N PRO A 29 -11.00 -25.16 -3.27
CA PRO A 29 -11.89 -24.55 -2.26
C PRO A 29 -11.99 -25.36 -0.96
N ASN A 30 -11.73 -26.66 -1.00
CA ASN A 30 -11.72 -27.56 0.16
C ASN A 30 -10.32 -28.12 0.46
N GLY A 31 -9.27 -27.50 -0.09
CA GLY A 31 -7.89 -27.94 0.12
C GLY A 31 -7.36 -27.57 1.50
N VAL A 32 -6.21 -28.13 1.88
CA VAL A 32 -5.59 -27.94 3.20
C VAL A 32 -5.39 -26.45 3.57
N ALA A 33 -5.05 -25.60 2.59
CA ALA A 33 -4.85 -24.17 2.85
C ALA A 33 -6.15 -23.35 2.83
N ALA A 34 -7.32 -23.95 2.55
CA ALA A 34 -8.59 -23.23 2.53
C ALA A 34 -9.02 -22.77 3.94
N GLY A 35 -8.65 -23.54 4.97
CA GLY A 35 -8.89 -23.20 6.38
C GLY A 35 -7.74 -22.45 7.06
N ALA A 36 -6.62 -22.22 6.36
CA ALA A 36 -5.41 -21.64 6.95
C ALA A 36 -5.49 -20.10 7.02
N THR A 37 -4.98 -19.55 8.11
CA THR A 37 -4.77 -18.12 8.35
C THR A 37 -3.71 -17.54 7.40
N ASN A 38 -3.61 -16.20 7.30
CA ASN A 38 -2.59 -15.56 6.46
C ASN A 38 -1.18 -15.86 6.96
N GLU A 39 -1.03 -16.03 8.27
CA GLU A 39 0.21 -16.32 8.97
C GLU A 39 0.69 -17.74 8.65
N GLU A 40 -0.21 -18.73 8.74
CA GLU A 40 0.07 -20.13 8.37
C GLU A 40 0.39 -20.28 6.89
N MET A 41 -0.20 -19.44 6.04
CA MET A 41 0.10 -19.40 4.61
C MET A 41 1.37 -18.59 4.28
N HIS A 42 2.04 -17.99 5.26
CA HIS A 42 3.21 -17.11 5.08
C HIS A 42 2.96 -15.92 4.13
N ILE A 43 1.72 -15.42 4.11
CA ILE A 43 1.30 -14.27 3.29
C ILE A 43 0.89 -13.05 4.11
N SER A 44 0.92 -13.15 5.45
CA SER A 44 0.68 -12.01 6.34
C SER A 44 1.88 -11.08 6.36
N PHE A 45 1.62 -9.77 6.29
CA PHE A 45 2.61 -8.75 6.58
C PHE A 45 2.33 -8.05 7.91
N THR A 46 1.69 -8.71 8.88
CA THR A 46 1.39 -8.08 10.17
C THR A 46 2.59 -8.16 11.12
N PRO A 47 3.04 -7.04 11.74
CA PRO A 47 2.58 -5.67 11.52
C PRO A 47 3.10 -5.10 10.20
N THR A 48 2.26 -4.29 9.53
CA THR A 48 2.61 -3.78 8.19
C THR A 48 3.78 -2.80 8.25
N PRO A 49 4.68 -2.81 7.27
CA PRO A 49 5.70 -1.77 7.14
C PRO A 49 5.10 -0.36 7.09
N ASP A 50 5.82 0.60 7.65
CA ASP A 50 5.53 2.02 7.44
C ASP A 50 6.03 2.47 6.06
N TYR A 51 5.29 2.13 5.00
CA TYR A 51 5.70 2.45 3.62
C TYR A 51 5.90 3.95 3.40
N ALA A 52 5.06 4.78 4.03
CA ALA A 52 5.17 6.23 3.99
C ALA A 52 6.47 6.71 4.67
N GLY A 53 6.74 6.24 5.90
CA GLY A 53 7.98 6.58 6.62
C GLY A 53 9.25 6.08 5.90
N ILE A 54 9.22 4.88 5.35
CA ILE A 54 10.31 4.32 4.54
C ILE A 54 10.58 5.20 3.31
N ALA A 55 9.53 5.64 2.62
CA ALA A 55 9.68 6.51 1.46
C ALA A 55 10.28 7.88 1.83
N ALA A 56 9.83 8.48 2.93
CA ALA A 56 10.40 9.73 3.43
C ALA A 56 11.89 9.59 3.77
N ALA A 57 12.27 8.51 4.46
CA ALA A 57 13.66 8.22 4.83
C ALA A 57 14.53 7.94 3.60
N ALA A 58 14.06 7.12 2.66
CA ALA A 58 14.78 6.80 1.42
C ALA A 58 14.96 8.03 0.51
N GLY A 59 14.03 8.97 0.59
CA GLY A 59 14.10 10.25 -0.11
C GLY A 59 15.00 11.30 0.54
N ALA A 60 15.65 11.01 1.67
CA ALA A 60 16.36 11.99 2.49
C ALA A 60 15.49 13.24 2.82
N GLY A 61 14.17 13.04 2.99
CA GLY A 61 13.19 14.10 3.23
C GLY A 61 12.64 14.80 1.98
N ASP A 62 13.16 14.55 0.78
CA ASP A 62 12.64 15.15 -0.47
C ASP A 62 11.32 14.52 -0.93
N ILE A 63 11.09 13.25 -0.56
CA ILE A 63 9.85 12.53 -0.89
C ILE A 63 8.79 12.92 0.14
N GLN A 64 7.65 13.40 -0.38
CA GLN A 64 6.48 13.69 0.43
C GLN A 64 5.76 12.37 0.74
N ALA A 65 5.54 12.10 2.01
CA ALA A 65 4.89 10.87 2.46
C ALA A 65 3.53 11.21 3.06
N LEU A 66 2.48 10.63 2.51
CA LEU A 66 1.10 10.78 2.96
C LEU A 66 0.55 9.42 3.37
N ARG A 67 -0.40 9.42 4.30
CA ARG A 67 -1.08 8.21 4.74
C ARG A 67 -2.57 8.46 4.84
N VAL A 68 -3.37 7.49 4.46
CA VAL A 68 -4.82 7.54 4.60
C VAL A 68 -5.38 6.19 5.00
N SER A 69 -6.25 6.20 6.00
CA SER A 69 -6.92 5.01 6.52
C SER A 69 -8.45 5.15 6.57
N GLU A 70 -8.97 6.30 6.13
CA GLU A 70 -10.39 6.62 6.17
C GLU A 70 -10.87 7.03 4.77
N ALA A 71 -11.91 6.38 4.27
CA ALA A 71 -12.45 6.64 2.94
C ALA A 71 -12.84 8.12 2.74
N GLY A 72 -13.45 8.76 3.76
CA GLY A 72 -13.84 10.17 3.69
C GLY A 72 -12.68 11.16 3.57
N LYS A 73 -11.44 10.74 3.87
CA LYS A 73 -10.22 11.56 3.73
C LYS A 73 -9.47 11.28 2.43
N LEU A 74 -9.80 10.19 1.73
CA LEU A 74 -9.06 9.72 0.56
C LEU A 74 -8.99 10.76 -0.55
N GLU A 75 -10.12 11.39 -0.88
CA GLU A 75 -10.16 12.40 -1.95
C GLU A 75 -9.25 13.58 -1.63
N ALA A 76 -9.31 14.10 -0.41
CA ALA A 76 -8.48 15.23 0.02
C ALA A 76 -6.99 14.88 -0.04
N VAL A 77 -6.61 13.68 0.43
CA VAL A 77 -5.22 13.20 0.40
C VAL A 77 -4.73 13.01 -1.03
N LEU A 78 -5.55 12.45 -1.92
CA LEU A 78 -5.17 12.28 -3.33
C LEU A 78 -5.04 13.63 -4.05
N ARG A 79 -5.90 14.61 -3.76
CA ARG A 79 -5.78 15.98 -4.30
C ARG A 79 -4.48 16.64 -3.85
N ASP A 80 -4.13 16.53 -2.56
CA ASP A 80 -2.87 17.03 -2.02
C ASP A 80 -1.66 16.34 -2.68
N ALA A 81 -1.71 15.02 -2.83
CA ALA A 81 -0.64 14.24 -3.47
C ALA A 81 -0.40 14.67 -4.92
N VAL A 82 -1.47 14.86 -5.70
CA VAL A 82 -1.39 15.33 -7.08
C VAL A 82 -0.80 16.75 -7.14
N ALA A 83 -1.24 17.65 -6.26
CA ALA A 83 -0.73 19.02 -6.21
C ALA A 83 0.79 19.05 -5.91
N ARG A 84 1.27 18.22 -4.98
CA ARG A 84 2.71 18.10 -4.66
C ARG A 84 3.54 17.63 -5.85
N VAL A 85 3.04 16.64 -6.59
CA VAL A 85 3.70 16.12 -7.80
C VAL A 85 3.74 17.16 -8.91
N GLN A 86 2.63 17.89 -9.13
CA GLN A 86 2.60 19.03 -10.05
C GLN A 86 3.55 20.15 -9.62
N GLY A 87 3.78 20.33 -8.32
CA GLY A 87 4.78 21.23 -7.74
C GLY A 87 6.23 20.71 -7.77
N GLY A 88 6.51 19.59 -8.46
CA GLY A 88 7.87 19.07 -8.61
C GLY A 88 8.32 18.11 -7.51
N LYS A 89 7.44 17.72 -6.58
CA LYS A 89 7.78 16.85 -5.45
C LYS A 89 7.23 15.44 -5.64
N THR A 90 8.11 14.44 -5.62
CA THR A 90 7.67 13.04 -5.58
C THR A 90 6.87 12.80 -4.31
N THR A 91 5.75 12.11 -4.45
CA THR A 91 4.84 11.81 -3.34
C THR A 91 4.52 10.33 -3.29
N VAL A 92 4.56 9.76 -2.10
CA VAL A 92 4.07 8.41 -1.80
C VAL A 92 2.83 8.52 -0.92
N VAL A 93 1.76 7.82 -1.28
CA VAL A 93 0.55 7.70 -0.47
C VAL A 93 0.41 6.24 -0.04
N ASP A 94 0.51 6.00 1.26
CA ASP A 94 0.16 4.71 1.87
C ASP A 94 -1.33 4.69 2.20
N CYS A 95 -2.10 3.99 1.36
CA CYS A 95 -3.54 3.84 1.47
C CYS A 95 -3.87 2.52 2.15
N ARG A 96 -4.36 2.56 3.38
CA ARG A 96 -4.89 1.37 4.02
C ARG A 96 -6.21 0.98 3.37
N VAL A 97 -6.30 -0.26 2.91
CA VAL A 97 -7.51 -0.81 2.31
C VAL A 97 -8.03 -1.96 3.14
N VAL A 98 -9.36 -2.05 3.23
CA VAL A 98 -10.04 -3.19 3.83
C VAL A 98 -9.85 -4.43 2.96
N LYS A 99 -9.71 -5.58 3.60
CA LYS A 99 -9.72 -6.88 2.92
C LYS A 99 -11.14 -7.13 2.39
N ASP A 100 -11.24 -7.77 1.22
CA ASP A 100 -12.49 -8.26 0.64
C ASP A 100 -13.55 -7.23 0.22
N CYS A 101 -13.11 -6.04 -0.20
CA CYS A 101 -13.91 -5.17 -1.08
C CYS A 101 -14.00 -5.71 -2.52
#